data_AF-A0A816XRI1-F1
#
_entry.id   AF-A0A816XRI1-F1
#
_cell.length_a   1.000
_cell.length_b   1.000
_cell.length_c   1.000
_cell.angle_alpha   90.00
_cell.angle_beta   90.00
_cell.angle_gamma   90.00
#
_symmetry.space_group_name_H-M   'P 1'
#
loop_
_entity.id
_entity.type
_entity.pdbx_description
1 polymer ?
#
loop_
_entity_poly.entity_id
_entity_poly.type
_entity_poly.pdbx_seq_one_letter_code
_entity_poly.pdbx_strand_id
1 'polypeptide(L)'
;MAITTSTRAIVFAITILLVAIQTVHADYYRPRLPTLMSPPPYGAEPKPLPTPSPKPILYHPPPTSHYQPPTGSFEDQFLAPHNSVRTSLGLSPLVWDGRIASYATWWANQRRYDCSLTHSTGPYGENLFWGSGSDWTPTFAVESWTVEAKSYNHMTNSCEGGMCGHYTQIVWRDTKRIGCARVVCENGAGVFITCNYDPPGNYVGENPY
;
A
#
# COMPACT_ATOMS: atom_id res chain seq x y z
N MET A 1 42.90 -19.72 -82.12
CA MET A 1 42.35 -18.85 -81.06
C MET A 1 42.11 -19.72 -79.83
N ALA A 2 43.00 -19.65 -78.83
CA ALA A 2 42.88 -20.45 -77.61
C ALA A 2 42.18 -19.62 -76.53
N ILE A 3 41.06 -20.14 -76.04
CA ILE A 3 40.21 -19.50 -75.03
C ILE A 3 40.83 -19.79 -73.66
N THR A 4 41.50 -18.80 -73.06
CA THR A 4 41.91 -18.83 -71.65
C THR A 4 40.75 -18.32 -70.80
N THR A 5 39.80 -19.20 -70.51
CA THR A 5 38.73 -18.89 -69.55
C THR A 5 39.38 -18.77 -68.16
N SER A 6 39.40 -17.54 -67.64
CA SER A 6 40.06 -17.19 -66.39
C SER A 6 39.55 -18.02 -65.22
N THR A 7 40.41 -18.85 -64.64
CA THR A 7 40.18 -19.67 -63.44
C THR A 7 39.51 -18.91 -62.30
N ARG A 8 39.69 -17.58 -62.25
CA ARG A 8 39.05 -16.69 -61.26
C ARG A 8 37.52 -16.62 -61.40
N ALA A 9 36.99 -16.69 -62.62
CA ALA A 9 35.54 -16.64 -62.85
C ALA A 9 34.85 -17.93 -62.37
N ILE A 10 35.51 -19.08 -62.55
CA ILE A 10 35.00 -20.39 -62.11
C ILE A 10 34.99 -20.47 -60.58
N VAL A 11 36.07 -20.03 -59.92
CA VAL A 11 36.14 -20.01 -58.45
C VAL A 11 35.05 -19.11 -57.85
N PHE A 12 34.81 -17.93 -58.45
CA PHE A 12 33.79 -17.00 -57.98
C PHE A 12 32.37 -17.57 -58.09
N ALA A 13 32.07 -18.23 -59.21
CA ALA A 13 30.78 -18.88 -59.41
C ALA A 13 30.54 -20.03 -58.41
N ILE A 14 31.57 -20.84 -58.13
CA ILE A 14 31.47 -21.94 -57.14
C ILE A 14 31.26 -21.39 -55.73
N THR A 15 31.94 -20.31 -55.34
CA THR A 15 31.73 -19.69 -54.02
C THR A 15 30.32 -19.13 -53.86
N ILE A 16 29.75 -18.49 -54.89
CA ILE A 16 28.37 -17.99 -54.83
C ILE A 16 27.38 -19.16 -54.67
N LEU A 17 27.58 -20.24 -55.41
CA LEU A 17 26.72 -21.42 -55.34
C LEU A 17 26.77 -22.09 -53.95
N LEU A 18 27.96 -22.23 -53.36
CA LEU A 18 28.13 -22.81 -52.03
C LEU A 18 27.51 -21.94 -50.92
N VAL A 19 27.66 -20.61 -51.00
CA VAL A 19 27.01 -19.68 -50.06
C VAL A 19 25.49 -19.76 -50.19
N ALA A 20 24.97 -19.81 -51.43
CA ALA A 20 23.53 -19.98 -51.65
C ALA A 20 23.01 -21.27 -51.01
N ILE A 21 23.68 -22.42 -51.22
CA ILE A 21 23.29 -23.70 -50.63
C ILE A 21 23.27 -23.65 -49.09
N GLN A 22 24.26 -23.00 -48.46
CA GLN A 22 24.29 -22.83 -47.01
C GLN A 22 23.12 -21.99 -46.48
N THR A 23 22.73 -20.93 -47.21
CA THR A 23 21.58 -20.09 -46.81
C THR A 23 20.24 -20.84 -46.91
N VAL A 24 20.03 -21.66 -47.95
CA VAL A 24 18.77 -22.41 -48.09
C VAL A 24 18.63 -23.49 -47.00
N HIS A 25 19.74 -24.08 -46.57
CA HIS A 25 19.71 -25.13 -45.55
C HIS A 25 19.40 -24.59 -44.14
N ALA A 26 19.77 -23.34 -43.84
CA ALA A 26 19.50 -22.69 -42.57
C ALA A 26 18.01 -22.36 -42.39
N ASP A 27 17.33 -21.94 -43.45
CA ASP A 27 15.90 -21.63 -43.41
C ASP A 27 15.03 -22.90 -43.31
N TYR A 28 15.49 -24.02 -43.86
CA TYR A 28 14.79 -25.30 -43.77
C TYR A 28 14.69 -25.84 -42.33
N TYR A 29 15.68 -25.53 -41.48
CA TYR A 29 15.72 -25.99 -40.09
C TYR A 29 15.15 -24.99 -39.07
N ARG A 30 14.56 -23.87 -39.51
CA ARG A 30 14.00 -22.89 -38.57
C ARG A 30 12.70 -23.42 -37.93
N PRO A 31 12.64 -23.60 -36.59
CA PRO A 31 11.42 -24.03 -35.93
C PRO A 31 10.31 -23.00 -36.13
N ARG A 32 9.11 -23.42 -36.57
CA ARG A 32 7.93 -22.55 -36.59
C ARG A 32 7.43 -22.35 -35.17
N LEU A 33 7.36 -21.10 -34.71
CA LEU A 33 6.74 -20.77 -33.43
C LEU A 33 5.25 -21.17 -33.45
N PRO A 34 4.70 -21.70 -32.34
CA PRO A 34 3.27 -21.92 -32.23
C PRO A 34 2.52 -20.59 -32.37
N THR A 35 1.50 -20.55 -33.22
CA THR A 35 0.58 -19.42 -33.33
C THR A 35 -0.18 -19.29 -32.01
N LEU A 36 0.10 -18.23 -31.24
CA LEU A 36 -0.65 -17.90 -30.03
C LEU A 36 -2.06 -17.49 -30.45
N MET A 37 -3.06 -18.32 -30.16
CA MET A 37 -4.46 -17.95 -30.38
C MET A 37 -4.79 -16.76 -29.48
N SER A 38 -5.14 -15.62 -30.07
CA SER A 38 -5.65 -14.46 -29.35
C SER A 38 -6.95 -14.86 -28.62
N PRO A 39 -7.11 -14.54 -27.33
CA PRO A 39 -8.38 -14.74 -26.65
C PRO A 39 -9.48 -13.88 -27.30
N PRO A 40 -10.75 -14.31 -27.26
CA PRO A 40 -11.86 -13.51 -27.76
C PRO A 40 -11.93 -12.17 -27.00
N PRO A 41 -12.42 -11.09 -27.64
CA PRO A 41 -12.55 -9.80 -26.97
C PRO A 41 -13.54 -9.96 -25.81
N TYR A 42 -13.02 -9.89 -24.57
CA TYR A 42 -13.84 -9.72 -23.40
C TYR A 42 -14.64 -8.42 -23.59
N GLY A 43 -15.94 -8.55 -23.77
CA GLY A 43 -16.85 -7.42 -23.65
C GLY A 43 -16.64 -6.82 -22.27
N ALA A 44 -16.20 -5.55 -22.22
CA ALA A 44 -16.05 -4.83 -20.97
C ALA A 44 -17.44 -4.70 -20.34
N GLU A 45 -17.73 -5.53 -19.35
CA GLU A 45 -18.82 -5.27 -18.42
C GLU A 45 -18.56 -3.89 -17.78
N PRO A 46 -19.55 -2.98 -17.75
CA PRO A 46 -19.37 -1.67 -17.14
C PRO A 46 -18.91 -1.86 -15.70
N LYS A 47 -17.70 -1.39 -15.38
CA LYS A 47 -17.19 -1.37 -14.01
C LYS A 47 -18.24 -0.64 -13.16
N PRO A 48 -18.77 -1.26 -12.09
CA PRO A 48 -19.70 -0.60 -11.19
C PRO A 48 -19.08 0.74 -10.77
N LEU A 49 -19.87 1.82 -10.86
CA LEU A 49 -19.45 3.12 -10.36
C LEU A 49 -18.95 2.97 -8.93
N PRO A 50 -17.83 3.60 -8.54
CA PRO A 50 -17.37 3.58 -7.17
C PRO A 50 -18.51 4.07 -6.26
N THR A 51 -18.91 3.24 -5.30
CA THR A 51 -19.79 3.69 -4.21
C THR A 51 -19.11 4.90 -3.55
N PRO A 52 -19.84 5.98 -3.23
CA PRO A 52 -19.26 7.13 -2.55
C PRO A 52 -18.53 6.64 -1.29
N SER A 53 -17.25 6.98 -1.15
CA SER A 53 -16.51 6.67 0.07
C SER A 53 -17.29 7.24 1.25
N PRO A 54 -17.60 6.44 2.29
CA PRO A 54 -18.27 6.94 3.48
C PRO A 54 -17.48 8.12 4.05
N LYS A 55 -18.17 9.19 4.46
CA LYS A 55 -17.49 10.36 5.02
C LYS A 55 -16.78 9.95 6.32
N PRO A 56 -15.55 10.47 6.58
CA PRO A 56 -14.90 10.30 7.87
C PRO A 56 -15.82 10.80 8.99
N ILE A 57 -15.92 10.02 10.08
CA ILE A 57 -16.61 10.50 11.26
C ILE A 57 -15.73 11.60 11.87
N LEU A 58 -16.20 12.84 11.83
CA LEU A 58 -15.48 13.97 12.41
C LEU A 58 -15.54 13.85 13.93
N TYR A 59 -14.45 13.36 14.55
CA TYR A 59 -14.27 13.40 15.99
C TYR A 59 -14.14 14.86 16.42
N HIS A 60 -15.15 15.35 17.11
CA HIS A 60 -15.06 16.62 17.82
C HIS A 60 -14.50 16.30 19.21
N PRO A 61 -13.30 16.79 19.58
CA PRO A 61 -12.84 16.65 20.94
C PRO A 61 -13.84 17.30 21.89
N PRO A 62 -14.00 16.77 23.12
CA PRO A 62 -14.76 17.47 24.15
C PRO A 62 -14.20 18.89 24.36
N PRO A 63 -15.05 19.89 24.66
CA PRO A 63 -14.64 21.26 24.85
C PRO A 63 -13.53 21.38 25.91
N THR A 64 -12.61 22.30 25.65
CA THR A 64 -11.24 22.44 26.19
C THR A 64 -11.09 22.64 27.71
N SER A 65 -12.09 22.43 28.56
CA SER A 65 -11.95 22.66 30.01
C SER A 65 -11.15 21.58 30.76
N HIS A 66 -10.81 20.46 30.10
CA HIS A 66 -10.04 19.36 30.68
C HIS A 66 -8.92 18.85 29.76
N TYR A 67 -8.27 19.74 28.97
CA TYR A 67 -7.06 19.34 28.24
C TYR A 67 -5.94 19.01 29.24
N GLN A 68 -5.81 17.73 29.58
CA GLN A 68 -4.61 17.21 30.23
C GLN A 68 -3.53 17.12 29.14
N PRO A 69 -2.35 17.73 29.32
CA PRO A 69 -1.25 17.49 28.40
C PRO A 69 -1.03 15.97 28.30
N PRO A 70 -0.68 15.45 27.12
CA PRO A 70 -0.46 14.02 26.94
C PRO A 70 0.53 13.53 28.00
N THR A 71 0.10 12.59 28.85
CA THR A 71 0.94 12.01 29.89
C THR A 71 1.66 10.79 29.30
N GLY A 72 2.96 10.63 29.59
CA GLY A 72 3.77 9.51 29.11
C GLY A 72 4.72 9.85 27.96
N SER A 73 5.46 8.84 27.49
CA SER A 73 6.40 9.00 26.37
C SER A 73 5.65 9.27 25.04
N PHE A 74 6.38 9.65 24.00
CA PHE A 74 5.77 9.83 22.67
C PHE A 74 5.11 8.54 22.15
N GLU A 75 5.75 7.41 22.42
CA GLU A 75 5.26 6.06 22.12
C GLU A 75 3.99 5.75 22.92
N ASP A 76 3.97 6.07 24.22
CA ASP A 76 2.81 5.83 25.09
C ASP A 76 1.57 6.60 24.61
N GLN A 77 1.75 7.80 24.06
CA GLN A 77 0.63 8.60 23.54
C GLN A 77 -0.08 7.91 22.36
N PHE A 78 0.61 7.01 21.63
CA PHE A 78 -0.02 6.10 20.68
C PHE A 78 -0.48 4.81 21.35
N LEU A 79 0.40 4.13 22.09
CA LEU A 79 0.13 2.80 22.63
C LEU A 79 -1.04 2.77 23.62
N ALA A 80 -1.14 3.74 24.53
CA ALA A 80 -2.16 3.75 25.56
C ALA A 80 -3.60 3.75 25.00
N PRO A 81 -3.98 4.65 24.08
CA PRO A 81 -5.33 4.60 23.50
C PRO A 81 -5.58 3.34 22.65
N HIS A 82 -4.58 2.83 21.91
CA HIS A 82 -4.72 1.54 21.21
C HIS A 82 -5.02 0.40 22.20
N ASN A 83 -4.20 0.29 23.24
CA ASN A 83 -4.25 -0.80 24.19
C ASN A 83 -5.45 -0.71 25.13
N SER A 84 -5.97 0.49 25.39
CA SER A 84 -7.22 0.71 26.11
C SER A 84 -8.39 0.03 25.38
N VAL A 85 -8.55 0.29 24.08
CA VAL A 85 -9.62 -0.30 23.27
C VAL A 85 -9.42 -1.80 23.07
N ARG A 86 -8.18 -2.26 22.84
CA ARG A 86 -7.91 -3.69 22.70
C ARG A 86 -8.21 -4.46 23.98
N THR A 87 -7.78 -3.95 25.13
CA THR A 87 -7.98 -4.61 26.42
C THR A 87 -9.46 -4.68 26.80
N SER A 88 -10.26 -3.65 26.48
CA SER A 88 -11.71 -3.68 26.76
C SER A 88 -12.45 -4.76 25.95
N LEU A 89 -11.87 -5.22 24.84
CA LEU A 89 -12.35 -6.32 24.01
C LEU A 89 -11.69 -7.68 24.32
N GLY A 90 -10.83 -7.75 25.34
CA GLY A 90 -10.09 -8.96 25.69
C GLY A 90 -8.96 -9.32 24.72
N LEU A 91 -8.52 -8.37 23.88
CA LEU A 91 -7.40 -8.55 22.97
C LEU A 91 -6.07 -8.27 23.66
N SER A 92 -5.02 -8.97 23.24
CA SER A 92 -3.66 -8.71 23.73
C SER A 92 -3.22 -7.28 23.37
N PRO A 93 -2.60 -6.54 24.31
CA PRO A 93 -1.99 -5.24 24.03
C PRO A 93 -0.94 -5.32 22.92
N LEU A 94 -0.85 -4.27 22.11
CA LEU A 94 0.23 -4.04 21.18
C LEU A 94 1.50 -3.62 21.92
N VAL A 95 2.65 -3.96 21.32
CA VAL A 95 3.96 -3.56 21.81
C VAL A 95 4.63 -2.65 20.77
N TRP A 96 5.34 -1.62 21.23
CA TRP A 96 6.10 -0.75 20.35
C TRP A 96 7.28 -1.49 19.71
N ASP A 97 7.48 -1.34 18.40
CA ASP A 97 8.68 -1.80 17.69
C ASP A 97 9.39 -0.61 17.02
N GLY A 98 10.63 -0.35 17.45
CA GLY A 98 11.42 0.77 16.96
C GLY A 98 11.77 0.71 15.46
N ARG A 99 11.79 -0.49 14.84
CA ARG A 99 12.01 -0.64 13.40
C ARG A 99 10.77 -0.22 12.61
N ILE A 100 9.59 -0.58 13.10
CA ILE A 100 8.31 -0.12 12.53
C ILE A 100 8.17 1.39 12.70
N ALA A 101 8.54 1.93 13.86
CA ALA A 101 8.53 3.38 14.10
C ALA A 101 9.51 4.14 13.19
N SER A 102 10.67 3.54 12.89
CA SER A 102 11.62 4.10 11.93
C SER A 102 11.04 4.12 10.51
N TYR A 103 10.30 3.07 10.12
CA TYR A 103 9.58 3.03 8.86
C TYR A 103 8.47 4.10 8.78
N ALA A 104 7.64 4.20 9.83
CA ALA A 104 6.61 5.23 9.96
C ALA A 104 7.21 6.64 9.85
N THR A 105 8.35 6.86 10.50
CA THR A 105 9.07 8.14 10.45
C THR A 105 9.58 8.45 9.05
N TRP A 106 10.18 7.47 8.37
CA TRP A 106 10.59 7.62 6.98
C TRP A 106 9.42 8.02 6.09
N TRP A 107 8.28 7.33 6.21
CA TRP A 107 7.09 7.61 5.41
C TRP A 107 6.46 8.97 5.72
N ALA A 108 6.28 9.31 6.99
CA ALA A 108 5.76 10.62 7.41
C ALA A 108 6.60 11.76 6.81
N ASN A 109 7.93 11.63 6.78
CA ASN A 109 8.79 12.62 6.14
C ASN A 109 8.57 12.74 4.62
N GLN A 110 8.17 11.67 3.92
CA GLN A 110 7.80 11.74 2.49
C GLN A 110 6.49 12.52 2.26
N ARG A 111 5.67 12.72 3.30
CA ARG A 111 4.42 13.50 3.25
C ARG A 111 4.59 14.92 3.78
N ARG A 112 5.77 15.31 4.24
CA ARG A 112 5.97 16.61 4.90
C ARG A 112 5.65 17.81 4.00
N TYR A 113 5.79 17.68 2.69
CA TYR A 113 5.58 18.78 1.73
C TYR A 113 4.14 18.92 1.24
N ASP A 114 3.40 17.82 1.12
CA ASP A 114 2.02 17.80 0.60
C ASP A 114 0.96 17.52 1.68
N CYS A 115 1.39 16.96 2.82
CA CYS A 115 0.56 16.48 3.91
C CYS A 115 -0.54 15.51 3.46
N SER A 116 -0.33 14.80 2.34
CA SER A 116 -1.38 13.99 1.73
C SER A 116 -1.63 12.69 2.51
N LEU A 117 -2.91 12.31 2.65
CA LEU A 117 -3.33 11.01 3.19
C LEU A 117 -3.11 9.88 2.17
N THR A 118 -1.86 9.71 1.75
CA THR A 118 -1.45 8.63 0.84
C THR A 118 -0.77 7.53 1.65
N HIS A 119 -1.23 6.30 1.46
CA HIS A 119 -0.61 5.14 2.09
C HIS A 119 0.79 4.86 1.55
N SER A 120 1.65 4.34 2.42
CA SER A 120 2.93 3.78 2.01
C SER A 120 2.73 2.48 1.21
N THR A 121 3.80 1.98 0.59
CA THR A 121 3.82 0.70 -0.13
C THR A 121 4.52 -0.41 0.66
N GLY A 122 4.64 -0.24 1.98
CA GLY A 122 5.34 -1.15 2.87
C GLY A 122 4.58 -2.45 3.17
N PRO A 123 5.22 -3.37 3.89
CA PRO A 123 4.62 -4.65 4.26
C PRO A 123 3.67 -4.57 5.48
N TYR A 124 3.51 -3.38 6.07
CA TYR A 124 2.76 -3.19 7.30
C TYR A 124 1.31 -2.79 7.02
N GLY A 125 0.43 -3.06 7.99
CA GLY A 125 -0.85 -2.36 8.05
C GLY A 125 -0.58 -0.88 8.30
N GLU A 126 -1.52 0.01 7.99
CA GLU A 126 -1.29 1.44 8.13
C GLU A 126 -2.58 2.23 8.39
N ASN A 127 -2.54 3.11 9.39
CA ASN A 127 -3.55 4.14 9.61
C ASN A 127 -2.91 5.52 9.41
N LEU A 128 -3.65 6.43 8.79
CA LEU A 128 -3.21 7.79 8.52
C LEU A 128 -4.16 8.81 9.16
N PHE A 129 -3.60 9.93 9.56
CA PHE A 129 -4.34 11.07 10.08
C PHE A 129 -3.75 12.36 9.53
N TRP A 130 -4.64 13.31 9.24
CA TRP A 130 -4.28 14.66 8.89
C TRP A 130 -5.19 15.65 9.62
N GLY A 131 -4.62 16.77 10.04
CA GLY A 131 -5.40 17.90 10.51
C GLY A 131 -4.68 19.23 10.30
N SER A 132 -5.45 20.30 10.13
CA SER A 132 -4.93 21.66 9.92
C SER A 132 -4.32 22.28 11.18
N GLY A 133 -3.30 23.13 11.02
CA GLY A 133 -2.55 23.69 12.16
C GLY A 133 -1.45 22.73 12.66
N SER A 134 -0.93 22.97 13.86
CA SER A 134 0.28 22.30 14.37
C SER A 134 0.07 21.44 15.61
N ASP A 135 -1.13 21.45 16.18
CA ASP A 135 -1.34 21.04 17.59
C ASP A 135 -1.96 19.64 17.72
N TRP A 136 -2.23 18.96 16.61
CA TRP A 136 -2.74 17.59 16.62
C TRP A 136 -1.74 16.64 17.28
N THR A 137 -2.23 15.87 18.25
CA THR A 137 -1.42 14.96 19.07
C THR A 137 -1.55 13.51 18.60
N PRO A 138 -0.56 12.65 18.92
CA PRO A 138 -0.69 11.21 18.76
C PRO A 138 -1.98 10.64 19.33
N THR A 139 -2.31 10.98 20.58
CA THR A 139 -3.50 10.49 21.28
C THR A 139 -4.77 10.86 20.55
N PHE A 140 -4.90 12.11 20.08
CA PHE A 140 -6.06 12.54 19.33
C PHE A 140 -6.24 11.74 18.04
N ALA A 141 -5.17 11.49 17.28
CA ALA A 141 -5.24 10.69 16.06
C ALA A 141 -5.78 9.29 16.33
N VAL A 142 -5.26 8.61 17.37
CA VAL A 142 -5.75 7.27 17.74
C VAL A 142 -7.20 7.32 18.18
N GLU A 143 -7.57 8.25 19.06
CA GLU A 143 -8.97 8.41 19.49
C GLU A 143 -9.90 8.63 18.30
N SER A 144 -9.50 9.46 17.33
CA SER A 144 -10.30 9.71 16.12
C SER A 144 -10.55 8.45 15.30
N TRP A 145 -9.55 7.57 15.18
CA TRP A 145 -9.68 6.26 14.54
C TRP A 145 -10.60 5.33 15.34
N THR A 146 -10.54 5.36 16.67
CA THR A 146 -11.38 4.50 17.52
C THR A 146 -12.87 4.84 17.46
N VAL A 147 -13.23 6.09 17.13
CA VAL A 147 -14.64 6.51 16.97
C VAL A 147 -15.35 5.73 15.87
N GLU A 148 -14.61 5.24 14.88
CA GLU A 148 -15.15 4.40 13.82
C GLU A 148 -15.75 3.07 14.31
N ALA A 149 -15.50 2.67 15.57
CA ALA A 149 -16.20 1.56 16.23
C ALA A 149 -17.73 1.70 16.13
N LYS A 150 -18.26 2.94 16.13
CA LYS A 150 -19.69 3.22 15.99
C LYS A 150 -20.27 2.78 14.64
N SER A 151 -19.41 2.66 13.63
CA SER A 151 -19.78 2.23 12.29
C SER A 151 -19.39 0.78 12.01
N TYR A 152 -18.77 0.06 12.96
CA TYR A 152 -18.42 -1.33 12.74
C TYR A 152 -19.50 -2.27 13.28
N ASN A 153 -20.08 -3.09 12.41
CA ASN A 153 -20.96 -4.18 12.81
C ASN A 153 -20.20 -5.50 12.80
N HIS A 154 -19.93 -6.01 13.99
CA HIS A 154 -19.17 -7.25 14.20
C HIS A 154 -19.92 -8.50 13.68
N MET A 155 -21.25 -8.54 13.79
CA MET A 155 -22.03 -9.71 13.34
C MET A 155 -21.99 -9.88 11.83
N THR A 156 -21.97 -8.77 11.09
CA THR A 156 -21.95 -8.77 9.62
C THR A 156 -20.54 -8.58 9.05
N ASN A 157 -19.55 -8.34 9.92
CA ASN A 157 -18.18 -7.94 9.58
C ASN A 157 -18.14 -6.84 8.52
N SER A 158 -18.91 -5.77 8.73
CA SER A 158 -19.05 -4.70 7.75
C SER A 158 -19.08 -3.31 8.38
N CYS A 159 -18.74 -2.29 7.59
CA CYS A 159 -18.89 -0.91 8.01
C CYS A 159 -20.29 -0.40 7.63
N GLU A 160 -21.07 0.03 8.61
CA GLU A 160 -22.43 0.53 8.47
C GLU A 160 -22.48 2.03 8.82
N GLY A 161 -22.95 2.85 7.89
CA GLY A 161 -23.13 4.30 8.12
C GLY A 161 -21.84 5.13 8.21
N GLY A 162 -20.67 4.54 7.96
CA GLY A 162 -19.38 5.23 8.01
C GLY A 162 -18.21 4.34 7.61
N MET A 163 -16.99 4.86 7.70
CA MET A 163 -15.78 4.05 7.58
C MET A 163 -15.50 3.35 8.90
N CYS A 164 -14.87 2.17 8.84
CA CYS A 164 -14.44 1.42 10.00
C CYS A 164 -13.03 0.84 9.90
N GLY A 165 -12.33 1.10 8.80
CA GLY A 165 -11.02 0.49 8.49
C GLY A 165 -9.93 0.87 9.49
N HIS A 166 -9.95 2.09 10.03
CA HIS A 166 -8.95 2.49 11.02
C HIS A 166 -9.22 1.78 12.34
N TYR A 167 -10.48 1.70 12.77
CA TYR A 167 -10.86 0.96 13.96
C TYR A 167 -10.50 -0.52 13.84
N THR A 168 -10.91 -1.19 12.75
CA THR A 168 -10.64 -2.63 12.56
C THR A 168 -9.15 -2.95 12.55
N GLN A 169 -8.29 -2.05 12.04
CA GLN A 169 -6.84 -2.21 12.16
C GLN A 169 -6.35 -2.12 13.62
N ILE A 170 -6.85 -1.16 14.40
CA ILE A 170 -6.48 -1.02 15.83
C ILE A 170 -6.81 -2.30 16.60
N VAL A 171 -7.98 -2.88 16.34
CA VAL A 171 -8.47 -4.07 17.05
C VAL A 171 -8.18 -5.37 16.32
N TRP A 172 -7.29 -5.37 15.32
CA TRP A 172 -6.92 -6.58 14.61
C TRP A 172 -6.19 -7.55 15.54
N ARG A 173 -6.78 -8.72 15.80
CA ARG A 173 -6.35 -9.71 16.79
C ARG A 173 -4.91 -10.17 16.55
N ASP A 174 -4.54 -10.35 15.29
CA ASP A 174 -3.23 -10.89 14.94
C ASP A 174 -2.12 -9.86 14.92
N THR A 175 -2.44 -8.56 14.81
CA THR A 175 -1.45 -7.50 14.97
C THR A 175 -0.89 -7.53 16.40
N LYS A 176 0.44 -7.54 16.50
CA LYS A 176 1.18 -7.61 17.78
C LYS A 176 2.05 -6.40 18.04
N ARG A 177 2.58 -5.79 16.98
CA ARG A 177 3.54 -4.70 17.05
C ARG A 177 3.03 -3.48 16.32
N ILE A 178 3.42 -2.32 16.82
CA ILE A 178 3.09 -1.03 16.23
C ILE A 178 4.30 -0.11 16.27
N GLY A 179 4.40 0.76 15.28
CA GLY A 179 5.31 1.90 15.31
C GLY A 179 4.68 3.06 14.57
N CYS A 180 4.78 4.25 15.14
CA CYS A 180 4.08 5.43 14.64
C CYS A 180 5.02 6.62 14.49
N ALA A 181 4.58 7.60 13.71
CA ALA A 181 5.27 8.86 13.53
C ALA A 181 4.29 10.02 13.38
N ARG A 182 4.80 11.20 13.71
CA ARG A 182 4.09 12.48 13.59
C ARG A 182 5.04 13.48 12.93
N VAL A 183 4.54 14.21 11.94
CA VAL A 183 5.27 15.30 11.31
C VAL A 183 4.38 16.54 11.20
N VAL A 184 4.93 17.71 11.51
CA VAL A 184 4.34 18.99 11.12
C VAL A 184 4.78 19.25 9.68
N CYS A 185 3.81 19.36 8.80
CA CYS A 185 4.03 19.59 7.38
C CYS A 185 4.45 21.05 7.13
N GLU A 186 5.20 21.25 6.05
CA GLU A 186 5.70 22.57 5.67
C GLU A 186 4.59 23.51 5.19
N ASN A 187 4.90 24.81 5.11
CA ASN A 187 4.00 25.84 4.60
C ASN A 187 2.64 25.92 5.32
N GLY A 188 2.58 25.46 6.57
CA GLY A 188 1.34 25.43 7.35
C GLY A 188 0.34 24.38 6.86
N ALA A 189 0.77 23.37 6.09
CA ALA A 189 -0.10 22.35 5.50
C ALA A 189 -0.72 21.38 6.52
N GLY A 190 -0.40 21.51 7.82
CA GLY A 190 -1.02 20.74 8.89
C GLY A 190 -0.07 19.79 9.61
N VAL A 191 -0.64 18.78 10.25
CA VAL A 191 0.06 17.66 10.87
C VAL A 191 -0.34 16.38 10.16
N PHE A 192 0.65 15.59 9.76
CA PHE A 192 0.46 14.23 9.27
C PHE A 192 0.92 13.23 10.34
N ILE A 193 0.10 12.22 10.62
CA ILE A 193 0.39 11.16 11.58
C ILE A 193 0.14 9.82 10.90
N THR A 194 1.04 8.87 11.12
CA THR A 194 0.90 7.50 10.62
C THR A 194 1.26 6.49 11.70
N CYS A 195 0.52 5.39 11.77
CA CYS A 195 0.85 4.21 12.56
C CYS A 195 0.91 3.00 11.65
N ASN A 196 1.98 2.23 11.75
CA ASN A 196 2.20 0.99 11.02
C ASN A 196 2.09 -0.22 11.94
N TYR A 197 1.51 -1.31 11.44
CA TYR A 197 1.08 -2.47 12.22
C TYR A 197 1.69 -3.78 11.68
N ASP A 198 2.19 -4.62 12.57
CA ASP A 198 2.78 -5.93 12.23
C ASP A 198 2.26 -7.06 13.15
N PRO A 199 1.78 -8.18 12.59
CA PRO A 199 1.36 -8.36 11.20
C PRO A 199 0.29 -7.34 10.77
N PRO A 200 0.17 -7.05 9.44
CA PRO A 200 -0.89 -6.20 8.92
C PRO A 200 -2.28 -6.78 9.22
N GLY A 201 -3.27 -5.90 9.34
CA GLY A 201 -4.67 -6.28 9.47
C GLY A 201 -5.49 -5.95 8.22
N ASN A 202 -6.81 -5.89 8.40
CA ASN A 202 -7.79 -5.54 7.37
C ASN A 202 -7.74 -6.46 6.12
N TYR A 203 -7.47 -7.74 6.32
CA TYR A 203 -7.63 -8.73 5.26
C TYR A 203 -9.11 -8.88 4.88
N VAL A 204 -9.39 -8.79 3.57
CA VAL A 204 -10.76 -8.87 3.05
C VAL A 204 -11.38 -10.22 3.40
N GLY A 205 -12.53 -10.19 4.07
CA GLY A 205 -13.28 -11.38 4.46
C GLY A 205 -12.87 -11.98 5.81
N GLU A 206 -11.85 -11.42 6.47
CA GLU A 206 -11.44 -11.84 7.83
C GLU A 206 -12.04 -10.91 8.88
N ASN A 207 -12.39 -11.49 10.04
CA ASN A 207 -12.89 -10.74 11.18
C ASN A 207 -11.72 -10.21 12.03
N PRO A 208 -11.76 -8.94 12.45
CA PRO A 208 -10.67 -8.34 13.23
C PRO A 208 -10.56 -8.95 14.64
N TYR A 209 -11.64 -9.45 15.25
CA TYR A 209 -11.61 -10.08 16.58
C TYR A 209 -12.78 -11.03 16.83
#